data_AF-A0A0N7M3Q8-F1
#
_entry.id   AF-A0A0N7M3Q8-F1
#
_cell.length_a   1.000
_cell.length_b   1.000
_cell.length_c   1.000
_cell.angle_alpha   90.00
_cell.angle_beta   90.00
_cell.angle_gamma   90.00
#
_symmetry.space_group_name_H-M   'P 1'
#
loop_
_entity.id
_entity.type
_entity.pdbx_description
1 polymer ?
#
loop_
_entity_poly.entity_id
_entity_poly.type
_entity_poly.pdbx_seq_one_letter_code
_entity_poly.pdbx_strand_id
1 'polypeptide(L)'
;MVERLVETSNPKVIAELETKIAKLDEDKLRMSEKITQNSKPKASMGQIFELLRELLSNPWNIHDKGPLEVKKTILKTAFKAPLAYDRQNGFRNPQVSVIF
;
A
#
# COMPACT_ATOMS: atom_id res chain seq x y z
N MET A 1 26.75 32.72 -13.87
CA MET A 1 26.97 31.38 -14.48
C MET A 1 26.72 31.36 -15.99
N VAL A 2 26.91 32.48 -16.71
CA VAL A 2 26.85 32.52 -18.19
C VAL A 2 28.27 32.61 -18.78
N GLU A 3 29.28 32.90 -17.96
CA GLU A 3 30.67 33.13 -18.38
C GLU A 3 31.40 31.86 -18.87
N ARG A 4 30.95 30.65 -18.49
CA ARG A 4 31.45 29.38 -19.06
C ARG A 4 30.74 28.95 -20.35
N LEU A 5 29.65 29.62 -20.72
CA LEU A 5 28.85 29.26 -21.90
C LEU A 5 29.60 29.59 -23.20
N VAL A 6 30.55 30.54 -23.15
CA VAL A 6 31.28 31.06 -24.32
C VAL A 6 32.51 30.21 -24.69
N GLU A 7 33.03 29.36 -23.80
CA GLU A 7 34.15 28.45 -24.12
C GLU A 7 33.71 27.11 -24.73
N THR A 8 32.40 26.87 -24.85
CA THR A 8 31.84 25.59 -25.31
C THR A 8 31.62 25.59 -26.82
N SER A 9 32.68 25.83 -27.60
CA SER A 9 32.69 25.53 -29.04
C SER A 9 33.34 24.17 -29.32
N ASN A 10 33.29 23.25 -28.34
CA ASN A 10 33.71 21.87 -28.53
C ASN A 10 32.47 21.01 -28.83
N PRO A 11 32.28 20.55 -30.09
CA PRO A 11 31.12 19.76 -30.49
C PRO A 11 30.92 18.50 -29.65
N LYS A 12 31.99 18.00 -29.02
CA LYS A 12 31.95 16.84 -28.13
C LYS A 12 31.15 17.09 -26.84
N VAL A 13 31.23 18.30 -26.27
CA VAL A 13 30.51 18.67 -25.04
C VAL A 13 29.03 18.91 -25.34
N ILE A 14 28.72 19.47 -26.51
CA ILE A 14 27.34 19.66 -26.99
C ILE A 14 26.65 18.30 -27.16
N ALA A 15 27.31 17.35 -27.83
CA ALA A 15 26.77 16.00 -28.01
C ALA A 15 26.53 15.26 -26.67
N GLU A 16 27.43 15.44 -25.70
CA GLU A 16 27.27 14.85 -24.37
C GLU A 16 26.10 15.48 -23.59
N LEU A 17 25.89 16.79 -23.73
CA LEU A 17 24.74 17.50 -23.18
C LEU A 17 23.43 17.05 -23.83
N GLU A 18 23.38 16.94 -25.15
CA GLU A 18 22.21 16.45 -25.89
C GLU A 18 21.83 15.03 -25.46
N THR A 19 22.83 14.16 -25.30
CA THR A 19 22.61 12.79 -24.80
C THR A 19 22.01 12.78 -23.39
N LYS A 20 22.48 13.69 -22.53
CA LYS A 20 21.99 13.82 -21.15
C LYS A 20 20.57 14.38 -21.10
N ILE A 21 20.23 15.31 -21.99
CA ILE A 21 18.87 15.86 -22.14
C ILE A 21 17.93 14.76 -22.62
N ALA A 22 18.30 14.00 -23.66
CA ALA A 22 17.49 12.90 -24.17
C ALA A 22 17.18 11.85 -23.09
N LYS A 23 18.18 11.50 -22.26
CA LYS A 23 18.00 10.58 -21.13
C LYS A 23 17.03 11.13 -20.07
N LEU A 24 17.11 12.42 -19.76
CA LEU A 24 16.21 13.05 -18.80
C LEU A 24 14.77 13.11 -19.30
N ASP A 25 14.57 13.32 -20.60
CA ASP A 25 13.24 13.30 -21.21
C ASP A 25 12.63 11.90 -21.22
N GLU A 26 13.43 10.87 -21.49
CA GLU A 26 13.01 9.46 -21.38
C GLU A 26 12.60 9.11 -19.95
N ASP A 27 13.42 9.49 -18.96
CA ASP A 27 13.11 9.25 -17.55
C ASP A 27 11.85 10.01 -17.10
N LYS A 28 11.66 11.24 -17.57
CA LYS A 28 10.45 12.03 -17.30
C LYS A 28 9.21 11.37 -17.89
N LEU A 29 9.29 10.88 -19.13
CA LEU A 29 8.20 10.18 -19.78
C LEU A 29 7.83 8.91 -18.98
N ARG A 30 8.82 8.09 -18.64
CA ARG A 30 8.64 6.88 -17.83
C ARG A 30 8.06 7.17 -16.44
N MET A 31 8.47 8.26 -15.79
CA MET A 31 7.88 8.67 -14.51
C MET A 31 6.43 9.12 -14.68
N SER A 32 6.12 9.86 -15.76
CA SER A 32 4.76 10.29 -16.05
C SER A 32 3.82 9.10 -16.33
N GLU A 33 4.30 8.09 -17.08
CA GLU A 33 3.59 6.84 -17.32
C GLU A 33 3.37 6.06 -16.03
N LYS A 34 4.37 5.98 -15.15
CA LYS A 34 4.20 5.35 -13.83
C LYS A 34 3.18 6.06 -12.98
N ILE A 35 3.11 7.39 -13.03
CA ILE A 35 2.13 8.17 -12.28
C ILE A 35 0.72 7.99 -12.83
N THR A 36 0.56 7.90 -14.16
CA THR A 36 -0.76 7.64 -14.76
C THR A 36 -1.20 6.20 -14.59
N GLN A 37 -0.26 5.24 -14.60
CA GLN A 37 -0.53 3.82 -14.44
C GLN A 37 -0.72 3.40 -12.97
N ASN A 38 -0.02 4.04 -12.02
CA ASN A 38 -0.38 3.99 -10.61
C ASN A 38 -1.59 4.90 -10.37
N SER A 39 -2.78 4.36 -10.65
CA SER A 39 -4.03 4.94 -10.18
C SER A 39 -3.89 5.33 -8.71
N LYS A 40 -4.24 6.57 -8.37
CA LYS A 40 -4.26 7.07 -6.99
C LYS A 40 -4.85 5.99 -6.07
N PRO A 41 -4.26 5.73 -4.89
CA PRO A 41 -4.78 4.73 -3.98
C PRO A 41 -6.27 4.99 -3.74
N LYS A 42 -7.08 3.92 -3.86
CA LYS A 42 -8.56 3.99 -3.81
C LYS A 42 -9.09 4.66 -2.54
N ALA A 43 -8.29 4.63 -1.47
CA ALA A 43 -8.54 5.33 -0.22
C ALA A 43 -7.26 6.06 0.21
N SER A 44 -7.42 7.21 0.86
CA SER A 44 -6.30 7.89 1.51
C SER A 44 -5.84 7.08 2.73
N MET A 45 -4.60 7.31 3.17
CA MET A 45 -4.06 6.66 4.35
C MET A 45 -4.91 6.94 5.61
N GLY A 46 -5.42 8.16 5.76
CA GLY A 46 -6.31 8.52 6.86
C GLY A 46 -7.61 7.71 6.88
N GLN A 47 -8.23 7.50 5.71
CA GLN A 47 -9.44 6.67 5.60
C GLN A 47 -9.17 5.21 6.00
N ILE A 48 -8.01 4.67 5.63
CA ILE A 48 -7.60 3.32 6.03
C ILE A 48 -7.43 3.23 7.55
N PHE A 49 -6.79 4.23 8.17
CA PHE A 49 -6.61 4.27 9.63
C PHE A 49 -7.93 4.32 10.38
N GLU A 50 -8.89 5.15 9.96
CA GLU A 50 -10.20 5.21 10.62
C GLU A 50 -10.96 3.88 10.49
N LEU A 51 -10.92 3.25 9.31
CA LEU A 51 -11.51 1.92 9.09
C LEU A 51 -10.87 0.85 9.99
N LEU A 52 -9.54 0.86 10.12
CA LEU A 52 -8.83 -0.07 11.02
C LEU A 52 -9.19 0.19 12.48
N ARG A 53 -9.28 1.46 12.89
CA ARG A 53 -9.68 1.84 14.24
C ARG A 53 -11.09 1.34 14.56
N GLU A 54 -12.06 1.52 13.66
CA GLU A 54 -13.42 1.02 13.85
C GLU A 54 -13.43 -0.50 13.97
N LEU A 55 -12.71 -1.20 13.09
CA LEU A 55 -12.56 -2.66 13.15
C LEU A 55 -11.97 -3.15 14.49
N LEU A 56 -10.91 -2.51 14.98
CA LEU A 56 -10.26 -2.87 16.24
C LEU A 56 -11.13 -2.53 17.44
N SER A 57 -11.93 -1.48 17.36
CA SER A 57 -12.81 -1.06 18.46
C SER A 57 -13.95 -2.04 18.71
N ASN A 58 -14.53 -2.60 17.65
CA ASN A 58 -15.61 -3.57 17.74
C ASN A 58 -15.62 -4.50 16.52
N PRO A 59 -14.80 -5.56 16.53
CA PRO A 59 -14.75 -6.51 15.42
C PRO A 59 -16.07 -7.28 15.25
N TRP A 60 -16.85 -7.44 16.32
CA TRP A 60 -18.11 -8.19 16.30
C TRP A 60 -19.18 -7.49 15.44
N ASN A 61 -19.26 -6.16 15.49
CA ASN A 61 -20.22 -5.41 14.68
C ASN A 61 -20.02 -5.63 13.17
N ILE A 62 -18.76 -5.70 12.72
CA ILE A 62 -18.41 -5.95 11.32
C ILE A 62 -18.61 -7.44 10.98
N HIS A 63 -18.29 -8.35 11.91
CA HIS A 63 -18.55 -9.77 11.75
C HIS A 63 -20.03 -10.09 11.59
N ASP A 64 -20.91 -9.47 12.38
CA ASP A 64 -22.34 -9.77 12.34
C ASP A 64 -23.00 -9.32 11.04
N LYS A 65 -22.66 -8.11 10.57
CA LYS A 65 -23.28 -7.46 9.40
C LYS A 65 -22.60 -7.81 8.07
N GLY A 66 -21.37 -8.31 8.10
CA GLY A 66 -20.57 -8.56 6.89
C GLY A 66 -20.98 -9.80 6.09
N PRO A 67 -20.59 -9.90 4.81
CA PRO A 67 -20.72 -11.14 4.04
C PRO A 67 -19.83 -12.24 4.62
N LEU A 68 -20.14 -13.50 4.29
CA LEU A 68 -19.47 -14.68 4.87
C LEU A 68 -17.93 -14.60 4.85
N GLU A 69 -17.35 -14.08 3.78
CA GLU A 69 -15.89 -13.96 3.65
C GLU A 69 -15.29 -12.94 4.64
N VAL A 70 -15.99 -11.84 4.90
CA VAL A 70 -15.60 -10.87 5.95
C VAL A 70 -15.73 -11.52 7.33
N LYS A 71 -16.82 -12.27 7.57
CA LYS A 71 -17.02 -12.98 8.85
C LYS A 71 -15.85 -13.93 9.14
N LYS A 72 -15.51 -14.79 8.16
CA LYS A 72 -14.37 -15.72 8.27
C LYS A 72 -13.05 -14.99 8.49
N THR A 73 -12.84 -13.87 7.80
CA THR A 73 -11.61 -13.07 7.93
C THR A 73 -11.47 -12.52 9.34
N ILE A 74 -12.53 -11.93 9.90
CA ILE A 74 -12.51 -11.39 11.26
C ILE A 74 -12.21 -12.48 12.29
N LEU A 75 -12.81 -13.68 12.16
CA LEU A 75 -12.51 -14.79 13.07
C LEU A 75 -11.05 -15.25 12.96
N LYS A 76 -10.49 -15.32 11.74
CA LYS A 76 -9.07 -15.65 11.53
C LYS A 76 -8.12 -14.59 12.08
N THR A 77 -8.52 -13.31 12.06
CA THR A 77 -7.73 -12.23 12.63
C THR A 77 -7.83 -12.22 14.16
N ALA A 78 -9.01 -12.53 14.71
CA ALA A 78 -9.28 -12.51 16.15
C ALA A 78 -8.64 -13.69 16.90
N PHE A 79 -8.49 -14.85 16.28
CA PHE A 79 -7.93 -16.04 16.92
C PHE A 79 -6.62 -16.50 16.25
N LYS A 80 -5.62 -16.85 17.06
CA LYS A 80 -4.33 -17.40 16.61
C LYS A 80 -4.46 -18.80 16.01
N ALA A 81 -5.50 -19.53 16.41
CA ALA A 81 -5.78 -20.89 15.97
C ALA A 81 -7.29 -21.08 15.81
N PRO A 82 -7.74 -22.07 15.01
CA PRO A 82 -9.15 -22.44 14.93
C PRO A 82 -9.74 -22.73 16.31
N LEU A 83 -10.98 -22.28 16.54
CA LEU A 83 -11.72 -22.54 17.77
C LEU A 83 -11.95 -24.06 17.91
N ALA A 84 -11.27 -24.68 18.86
CA ALA A 84 -11.49 -26.08 19.18
C ALA A 84 -12.86 -26.23 19.84
N TYR A 85 -13.69 -27.10 19.26
CA TYR A 85 -15.03 -27.40 19.74
C TYR A 85 -15.11 -28.86 20.20
N ASP A 86 -15.62 -29.05 21.40
CA ASP A 86 -15.90 -30.35 22.00
C ASP A 86 -17.40 -30.47 22.23
N ARG A 87 -18.04 -31.56 21.78
CA ARG A 87 -19.50 -31.68 21.85
C ARG A 87 -20.03 -31.76 23.29
N GLN A 88 -19.22 -32.25 24.23
CA GLN A 88 -19.62 -32.36 25.64
C GLN A 88 -19.29 -31.10 26.43
N ASN A 89 -18.16 -30.46 26.11
CA ASN A 89 -17.62 -29.34 26.89
C ASN A 89 -17.76 -27.97 26.20
N GLY A 90 -18.30 -27.92 24.98
CA GLY A 90 -18.44 -26.71 24.18
C GLY A 90 -17.13 -26.21 23.58
N PHE A 91 -17.04 -24.90 23.36
CA PHE A 91 -15.81 -24.27 22.87
C PHE A 91 -14.74 -24.28 23.96
N ARG A 92 -13.55 -24.79 23.61
CA ARG A 92 -12.38 -24.74 24.50
C ARG A 92 -11.80 -23.33 24.58
N ASN A 93 -10.88 -23.11 25.53
CA ASN A 93 -10.23 -21.82 25.75
C ASN A 93 -9.66 -21.22 24.44
N PRO A 94 -10.25 -20.14 23.90
CA PRO A 94 -9.81 -19.55 22.64
C PRO A 94 -8.43 -18.92 22.75
N GLN A 95 -7.57 -19.17 21.78
CA GLN A 95 -6.28 -18.48 21.67
C GLN A 95 -6.48 -17.18 20.91
N VAL A 96 -6.69 -16.07 21.62
CA VAL A 96 -6.89 -14.74 21.02
C VAL A 96 -5.59 -14.22 20.42
N SER A 97 -5.70 -13.53 19.27
CA SER A 97 -4.61 -12.84 18.58
C SER A 97 -4.05 -11.70 19.41
N VAL A 98 -2.78 -11.34 19.19
CA VAL A 98 -2.11 -10.23 19.90
C VAL A 98 -2.70 -8.85 19.51
N ILE A 99 -3.48 -8.82 18.44
CA ILE A 99 -4.08 -7.59 17.89
C ILE A 99 -5.32 -7.15 18.71
N PHE A 100 -5.86 -8.03 19.57
CA PHE A 100 -7.01 -7.79 20.45
C PHE A 100 -6.63 -8.04 21.91
#